data_AF-A0A3B9EJI4-F1
#
_entry.id   AF-A0A3B9EJI4-F1
#
_cell.length_a   1.000
_cell.length_b   1.000
_cell.length_c   1.000
_cell.angle_alpha   90.00
_cell.angle_beta   90.00
_cell.angle_gamma   90.00
#
_symmetry.space_group_name_H-M   'P 1'
#
loop_
_entity.id
_entity.type
_entity.pdbx_description
1 polymer ?
#
loop_
_entity_poly.entity_id
_entity_poly.type
_entity_poly.pdbx_seq_one_letter_code
_entity_poly.pdbx_strand_id
1 'polypeptide(L)' 'MSRVLILNPADDVAIALDDIAAGERPEGLETPARAAVATGHKIARRAVEEGGLVRRYGQVIGRAREAIA' A
#
# COMPACT_ATOMS: atom_id res chain seq x y z
N MET A 1 -9.20 3.42 14.98
CA MET A 1 -7.74 3.66 15.09
C MET A 1 -7.16 3.28 13.74
N SER A 2 -6.39 4.17 13.10
CA SER A 2 -5.83 3.88 11.78
C SER A 2 -4.85 2.71 11.88
N ARG A 3 -5.06 1.65 11.08
CA ARG A 3 -4.17 0.48 10.99
C ARG A 3 -3.13 0.61 9.87
N VAL A 4 -3.23 1.68 9.09
CA VAL A 4 -2.27 2.04 8.04
C VAL A 4 -1.83 3.49 8.17
N LEU A 5 -0.62 3.79 7.71
CA LEU A 5 -0.07 5.14 7.65
C LEU A 5 0.13 5.56 6.20
N ILE A 6 -0.51 6.66 5.83
CA ILE A 6 -0.34 7.34 4.54
C ILE A 6 0.45 8.61 4.82
N LEU A 7 1.64 8.72 4.23
CA LEU A 7 2.57 9.81 4.50
C LEU A 7 2.30 11.02 3.60
N ASN A 8 1.83 10.77 2.39
CA ASN A 8 1.42 11.80 1.44
C ASN A 8 0.16 11.36 0.67
N PRO A 9 -0.81 12.25 0.39
CA PRO A 9 -1.99 11.91 -0.40
C PRO A 9 -1.67 11.27 -1.76
N ALA A 10 -0.57 11.70 -2.40
CA ALA A 10 -0.10 11.22 -3.69
C ALA A 10 0.58 9.84 -3.65
N ASP A 11 0.75 9.23 -2.47
CA ASP A 11 1.41 7.93 -2.33
C ASP A 11 0.58 6.80 -2.93
N ASP A 12 1.27 5.91 -3.65
CA ASP A 12 0.70 4.68 -4.23
C ASP A 12 0.58 3.57 -3.18
N VAL A 13 1.31 3.70 -2.06
CA VAL A 13 1.37 2.72 -0.98
C VAL A 13 1.03 3.36 0.38
N ALA A 14 0.55 2.55 1.31
CA ALA A 14 0.52 2.86 2.73
C ALA A 14 1.47 1.92 3.49
N ILE A 15 1.79 2.27 4.73
CA ILE A 15 2.56 1.41 5.64
C ILE A 15 1.62 0.76 6.64
N ALA A 16 1.69 -0.56 6.80
CA ALA A 16 0.95 -1.28 7.82
C ALA A 16 1.47 -0.90 9.22
N LEU A 17 0.58 -0.51 10.13
CA LEU A 17 0.92 -0.19 11.52
C LEU A 17 0.78 -1.41 12.45
N ASP A 18 0.08 -2.44 11.99
CA ASP A 18 -0.02 -3.76 12.61
C ASP A 18 -0.08 -4.85 11.52
N ASP A 19 -0.20 -6.11 11.93
CA ASP A 19 -0.34 -7.21 10.98
C ASP A 19 -1.76 -7.22 10.38
N ILE A 20 -1.83 -7.17 9.05
CA ILE A 20 -3.08 -7.16 8.29
C ILE A 20 -3.24 -8.53 7.64
N ALA A 21 -4.34 -9.22 7.93
CA ALA A 21 -4.63 -10.51 7.30
C ALA A 21 -5.16 -10.34 5.87
N ALA A 22 -5.00 -11.39 5.05
CA ALA A 22 -5.61 -11.42 3.72
C ALA A 22 -7.14 -11.29 3.83
N GLY A 23 -7.75 -10.46 2.99
CA GLY A 23 -9.17 -10.15 3.01
C GLY A 23 -9.57 -9.06 4.00
N GLU A 24 -8.69 -8.62 4.91
CA GLU A 24 -8.97 -7.47 5.77
C GLU A 24 -8.91 -6.17 4.98
N ARG A 25 -9.81 -5.23 5.29
CA ARG A 25 -9.79 -3.88 4.73
C ARG A 25 -9.58 -2.84 5.84
N PRO A 26 -8.32 -2.46 6.11
CA PRO A 26 -8.00 -1.35 6.99
C PRO A 26 -8.73 -0.05 6.60
N GLU A 27 -9.11 0.73 7.60
CA GLU A 27 -9.59 2.09 7.39
C GLU A 27 -8.51 2.93 6.67
N GLY A 28 -8.87 3.61 5.58
CA GLY A 28 -7.95 4.36 4.71
C GLY A 28 -7.51 3.63 3.44
N LEU A 29 -7.86 2.35 3.28
CA LEU A 29 -7.73 1.62 2.01
C LEU A 29 -9.09 1.42 1.35
N GLU A 30 -9.12 1.56 0.02
CA GLU A 30 -10.34 1.37 -0.77
C GLU A 30 -10.64 -0.12 -0.99
N THR A 31 -9.59 -0.95 -1.08
CA THR A 31 -9.70 -2.39 -1.35
C THR A 31 -9.17 -3.21 -0.16
N PRO A 32 -9.69 -4.44 0.03
CA PRO A 32 -9.12 -5.37 0.99
C PRO A 32 -7.71 -5.83 0.59
N ALA A 33 -6.88 -6.16 1.57
CA ALA A 33 -5.56 -6.72 1.36
C ALA A 33 -5.65 -8.06 0.63
N ARG A 34 -4.96 -8.20 -0.51
CA ARG A 34 -4.97 -9.44 -1.31
C ARG A 34 -4.14 -10.57 -0.69
N ALA A 35 -3.21 -10.22 0.18
CA ALA A 35 -2.34 -11.14 0.92
C ALA A 35 -2.11 -10.58 2.32
N ALA A 36 -1.60 -11.42 3.22
CA ALA A 36 -1.20 -10.95 4.55
C ALA A 36 -0.04 -9.94 4.43
N VAL A 37 -0.10 -8.86 5.21
CA VAL A 37 0.90 -7.79 5.23
C VAL A 37 1.37 -7.60 6.67
N ALA A 38 2.64 -7.89 6.93
CA ALA A 38 3.24 -7.70 8.25
C ALA A 38 3.38 -6.21 8.60
N THR A 39 3.42 -5.90 9.90
CA THR A 39 3.66 -4.54 10.37
C THR A 39 4.94 -3.93 9.76
N GLY A 40 4.89 -2.64 9.42
CA GLY A 40 5.98 -1.91 8.76
C GLY A 40 6.13 -2.17 7.26
N HIS A 41 5.44 -3.15 6.69
CA HIS A 41 5.48 -3.41 5.25
C HIS A 41 4.56 -2.46 4.46
N LYS A 42 4.80 -2.40 3.14
CA LYS A 42 4.02 -1.58 2.21
C LYS A 42 2.80 -2.36 1.73
N ILE A 43 1.65 -1.70 1.71
CA ILE A 43 0.42 -2.17 1.08
C ILE A 43 0.03 -1.20 -0.04
N ALA A 44 -0.34 -1.72 -1.21
CA ALA A 44 -0.80 -0.88 -2.32
C ALA A 44 -2.15 -0.22 -1.95
N ARG A 45 -2.29 1.07 -2.24
CA ARG A 45 -3.54 1.82 -2.04
C ARG A 45 -4.39 1.92 -3.29
N ARG A 46 -3.74 1.80 -4.44
CA ARG A 46 -4.32 1.85 -5.78
C ARG A 46 -3.57 0.87 -6.67
N ALA A 47 -4.16 0.52 -7.80
CA ALA A 47 -3.48 -0.27 -8.81
C ALA A 47 -2.28 0.50 -9.37
N VAL A 48 -1.14 -0.19 -9.52
CA VAL A 48 0.03 0.28 -10.25
C VAL A 48 0.38 -0.80 -11.25
N GLU A 49 0.38 -0.43 -12.53
CA GLU A 49 0.73 -1.34 -13.63
C GLU A 49 2.18 -1.82 -13.54
N GLU A 50 2.49 -2.91 -14.22
CA GLU A 50 3.88 -3.36 -14.40
C GLU A 50 4.75 -2.25 -14.99
N GLY A 51 5.94 -2.04 -14.41
CA GLY A 51 6.85 -0.95 -14.75
C GLY A 51 6.40 0.43 -14.25
N GLY A 52 5.19 0.54 -13.69
CA GLY A 52 4.62 1.77 -13.15
C GLY A 52 5.39 2.32 -11.97
N LEU A 53 5.39 3.64 -11.82
CA LEU A 53 6.10 4.34 -10.74
C LEU A 53 5.38 4.13 -9.41
N VAL A 54 6.13 3.74 -8.38
CA VAL A 54 5.62 3.61 -7.01
C VAL A 54 6.08 4.81 -6.18
N ARG A 55 5.15 5.54 -5.57
CA ARG A 55 5.42 6.71 -4.74
C ARG A 55 5.23 6.47 -3.25
N ARG A 56 6.16 7.01 -2.46
CA ARG A 56 6.09 7.14 -1.00
C ARG A 56 6.68 8.50 -0.62
N TYR A 57 6.12 9.19 0.38
CA TYR A 57 6.51 10.55 0.75
C TYR A 57 6.29 11.57 -0.39
N GLY A 58 5.37 11.28 -1.31
CA GLY A 58 5.14 12.07 -2.52
C GLY A 58 6.26 11.95 -3.57
N GLN A 59 7.25 11.07 -3.36
CA GLN A 59 8.40 10.89 -4.24
C GLN A 59 8.41 9.49 -4.84
N VAL A 60 8.94 9.36 -6.05
CA VAL A 60 9.15 8.06 -6.70
C VAL A 60 10.24 7.31 -5.97
N ILE A 61 9.92 6.11 -5.47
CA ILE A 61 10.87 5.24 -4.77
C ILE A 61 11.29 4.01 -5.59
N GLY A 62 10.67 3.80 -6.75
CA GLY A 62 10.96 2.67 -7.61
C GLY A 62 9.87 2.42 -8.65
N ARG A 63 9.93 1.24 -9.27
CA ARG A 63 8.96 0.74 -10.24
C ARG A 63 8.42 -0.61 -9.82
N ALA A 64 7.14 -0.84 -10.08
CA ALA A 64 6.53 -2.14 -9.87
C ALA A 64 7.13 -3.14 -10.89
N ARG A 65 7.56 -4.32 -10.42
CA ARG A 65 8.11 -5.36 -11.31
C ARG A 65 7.02 -6.14 -12.04
N GLU A 66 5.86 -6.21 -11.42
CA GLU A 66 4.62 -6.81 -11.91
C GLU A 66 3.50 -5.84 -11.48
N ALA A 67 2.32 -5.95 -12.09
CA ALA A 67 1.18 -5.15 -11.66
C ALA A 67 0.82 -5.46 -10.20
N ILE A 68 0.56 -4.43 -9.40
CA ILE A 68 0.18 -4.52 -7.98
C ILE A 68 -1.13 -3.79 -7.72
N ALA A 69 -1.99 -4.34 -6.85
CA ALA A 69 -3.29 -3.77 -6.47
C ALA A 69 -3.85 -4.43 -5.20
#